data_AF-A0A3N5LWU5-F1
#
_entry.id   AF-A0A3N5LWU5-F1
#
_cell.length_a   1.000
_cell.length_b   1.000
_cell.length_c   1.000
_cell.angle_alpha   90.00
_cell.angle_beta   90.00
_cell.angle_gamma   90.00
#
_symmetry.space_group_name_H-M   'P 1'
#
loop_
_entity.id
_entity.type
_entity.pdbx_description
1 polymer ?
#
loop_
_entity_poly.entity_id
_entity_poly.type
_entity_poly.pdbx_seq_one_letter_code
_entity_poly.pdbx_strand_id
1 'polypeptide(L)'
;MSMATQSGERPLSFSPHPADTLEKLGVSDILVQDLMLRRVFIERTSTLASLSKTLKLVLPVVEAVFRQMRHRQLVEVMGMVGNDYTFMLSGPGRQLAAERFQMTQYAGACPVPLAQYCAGTKAQASQIKVNREKLRHALSDMVLT
;
A
#
# COMPACT_ATOMS: atom_id res chain seq x y z
N MET A 1 11.02 -15.28 42.80
CA MET A 1 12.04 -15.05 41.77
C MET A 1 11.32 -14.97 40.43
N SER A 2 11.07 -13.74 39.95
CA SER A 2 10.20 -13.46 38.80
C SER A 2 11.06 -13.32 37.53
N MET A 3 10.91 -14.21 36.56
CA MET A 3 11.52 -14.08 35.25
C MET A 3 10.69 -13.12 34.42
N ALA A 4 11.17 -11.88 34.30
CA ALA A 4 10.63 -10.91 33.35
C ALA A 4 10.96 -11.37 31.93
N THR A 5 9.93 -11.70 31.17
CA THR A 5 9.99 -11.87 29.71
C THR A 5 10.32 -10.51 29.10
N GLN A 6 11.60 -10.24 28.83
CA GLN A 6 11.98 -9.10 27.99
C GLN A 6 11.60 -9.42 26.54
N SER A 7 10.42 -8.95 26.16
CA SER A 7 10.00 -8.82 24.76
C SER A 7 10.90 -7.79 24.08
N GLY A 8 12.10 -8.21 23.66
CA GLY A 8 13.01 -7.36 22.90
C GLY A 8 12.42 -7.12 21.51
N GLU A 9 11.76 -5.97 21.31
CA GLU A 9 11.49 -5.44 19.98
C GLU A 9 12.83 -5.23 19.27
N ARG A 10 13.19 -6.18 18.41
CA ARG A 10 14.37 -6.04 17.55
C ARG A 10 14.03 -4.91 16.58
N PRO A 11 14.73 -3.76 16.61
CA PRO A 11 14.41 -2.64 15.73
C PRO A 11 14.44 -3.14 14.29
N LEU A 12 13.38 -2.87 13.54
CA LEU A 12 13.33 -3.17 12.11
C LEU A 12 14.50 -2.44 11.45
N SER A 13 15.52 -3.18 11.03
CA SER A 13 16.72 -2.62 10.38
C SER A 13 16.42 -1.88 9.08
N PHE A 14 15.20 -2.05 8.55
CA PHE A 14 14.75 -1.47 7.30
C PHE A 14 13.38 -0.82 7.48
N SER A 15 13.33 0.51 7.41
CA SER A 15 12.12 1.32 7.36
C SER A 15 12.22 2.29 6.19
N PRO A 16 11.65 1.97 5.02
CA PRO A 16 11.76 2.82 3.85
C PRO A 16 11.03 4.13 4.07
N HIS A 17 11.61 5.25 3.63
CA HIS A 17 10.96 6.53 3.70
C HIS A 17 9.73 6.54 2.79
N PRO A 18 8.54 6.97 3.28
CA PRO A 18 7.37 7.04 2.44
C PRO A 18 7.58 8.03 1.29
N ALA A 19 7.20 7.64 0.08
CA ALA A 19 7.25 8.54 -1.07
C ALA A 19 6.18 9.64 -0.91
N ASP A 20 6.63 10.89 -0.84
CA ASP A 20 5.79 12.09 -0.68
C ASP A 20 5.18 12.60 -2.00
N THR A 21 5.60 12.04 -3.13
CA THR A 21 5.32 12.49 -4.49
C THR A 21 5.09 11.29 -5.42
N LEU A 22 4.34 11.50 -6.51
CA LEU A 22 4.03 10.43 -7.47
C LEU A 22 5.30 9.87 -8.10
N GLU A 23 6.23 10.76 -8.49
CA GLU A 23 7.49 10.41 -9.14
C GLU A 23 8.37 9.54 -8.25
N LYS A 24 8.34 9.77 -6.93
CA LYS A 24 9.14 9.00 -5.96
C LYS A 24 8.58 7.60 -5.67
N LEU A 25 7.34 7.29 -6.06
CA LEU A 25 6.81 5.92 -5.92
C LEU A 25 7.54 4.93 -6.81
N GLY A 26 8.14 5.40 -7.91
CA GLY A 26 8.84 4.55 -8.88
C GLY A 26 7.92 3.64 -9.69
N VAL A 27 6.60 3.85 -9.63
CA VAL A 27 5.60 3.20 -10.47
C VAL A 27 4.95 4.24 -11.38
N SER A 28 4.31 3.78 -12.46
CA SER A 28 3.63 4.66 -13.41
C SER A 28 2.45 5.41 -12.77
N ASP A 29 2.33 6.71 -13.01
CA ASP A 29 1.20 7.54 -12.58
C ASP A 29 -0.15 6.98 -13.05
N ILE A 30 -0.18 6.40 -14.26
CA ILE A 30 -1.37 5.75 -14.83
C ILE A 30 -1.79 4.57 -13.96
N LEU A 31 -0.83 3.79 -13.45
CA LEU A 31 -1.13 2.66 -12.57
C LEU A 31 -1.76 3.14 -11.26
N VAL A 32 -1.27 4.25 -10.70
CA VAL A 32 -1.83 4.84 -9.46
C VAL A 32 -3.24 5.38 -9.71
N GLN A 33 -3.45 6.08 -10.83
CA GLN A 33 -4.78 6.57 -11.23
C GLN A 33 -5.76 5.41 -11.44
N ASP A 34 -5.36 4.36 -12.15
CA ASP A 34 -6.20 3.18 -12.39
C ASP A 34 -6.52 2.45 -11.09
N LEU A 35 -5.57 2.38 -10.16
CA LEU A 35 -5.78 1.81 -8.82
C LEU A 35 -6.81 2.61 -8.02
N MET A 36 -6.73 3.94 -8.05
CA MET A 36 -7.72 4.82 -7.41
C MET A 36 -9.10 4.70 -8.07
N LEU A 37 -9.18 4.73 -9.41
CA LEU A 37 -10.44 4.53 -10.13
C LEU A 37 -11.12 3.23 -9.73
N ARG A 38 -10.38 2.12 -9.73
CA ARG A 38 -10.90 0.81 -9.30
C ARG A 38 -11.34 0.83 -7.85
N ARG A 39 -10.58 1.48 -6.96
CA ARG A 39 -10.93 1.54 -5.54
C ARG A 39 -12.23 2.30 -5.30
N VAL A 40 -12.39 3.47 -5.91
CA VAL A 40 -13.63 4.27 -5.80
C VAL A 40 -14.81 3.55 -6.44
N PHE A 41 -14.59 2.81 -7.52
CA PHE A 41 -15.64 2.00 -8.15
C PHE A 41 -16.17 0.89 -7.22
N ILE A 42 -15.31 0.23 -6.44
CA ILE A 42 -15.74 -0.74 -5.41
C ILE A 42 -16.50 -0.04 -4.28
N GLU A 43 -15.95 1.06 -3.75
CA GLU A 43 -16.49 1.74 -2.57
C GLU A 43 -17.75 2.57 -2.88
N ARG A 44 -18.01 2.88 -4.16
CA ARG A 44 -19.04 3.80 -4.69
C ARG A 44 -18.83 5.25 -4.29
N THR A 45 -18.50 5.48 -3.03
CA THR A 45 -18.19 6.78 -2.43
C THR A 45 -16.93 6.63 -1.59
N SER A 46 -15.99 7.55 -1.75
CA SER A 46 -14.70 7.53 -1.06
C SER A 46 -14.32 8.91 -0.54
N THR A 47 -13.36 8.93 0.39
CA THR A 47 -12.68 10.15 0.82
C THR A 47 -11.17 10.05 0.56
N LEU A 48 -10.42 11.16 0.61
CA LEU A 48 -8.97 11.09 0.38
C LEU A 48 -8.29 10.29 1.49
N ALA A 49 -8.74 10.43 2.74
CA ALA A 49 -8.22 9.65 3.86
C ALA A 49 -8.55 8.15 3.74
N SER A 50 -9.75 7.79 3.29
CA SER A 50 -10.13 6.37 3.10
C SER A 50 -9.27 5.72 2.02
N LEU A 51 -9.01 6.43 0.92
CA LEU A 51 -8.14 5.97 -0.17
C LEU A 51 -6.68 5.88 0.26
N SER A 52 -6.16 6.90 0.97
CA SER A 52 -4.81 6.87 1.54
C SER A 52 -4.58 5.63 2.41
N LYS A 53 -5.51 5.36 3.33
CA LYS A 53 -5.43 4.20 4.24
C LYS A 53 -5.47 2.86 3.50
N THR A 54 -6.34 2.76 2.49
CA THR A 54 -6.57 1.50 1.78
C THR A 54 -5.48 1.21 0.76
N LEU A 55 -5.08 2.23 -0.01
CA LEU A 55 -4.05 2.12 -1.03
C LEU A 55 -2.64 2.23 -0.44
N LYS A 56 -2.49 2.48 0.86
CA LYS A 56 -1.19 2.64 1.53
C LYS A 56 -0.33 3.75 0.89
N LEU A 57 -0.99 4.79 0.42
CA LEU A 57 -0.37 5.97 -0.17
C LEU A 57 -0.46 7.13 0.81
N VAL A 58 0.54 7.99 0.84
CA VAL A 58 0.47 9.23 1.62
C VAL A 58 -0.55 10.19 1.03
N LEU A 59 -1.13 11.04 1.88
CA LEU A 59 -2.19 11.95 1.48
C LEU A 59 -1.82 12.89 0.31
N PRO A 60 -0.61 13.49 0.24
CA PRO A 60 -0.24 14.35 -0.90
C PRO A 60 -0.30 13.67 -2.26
N VAL A 61 0.10 12.40 -2.33
CA VAL A 61 0.03 11.58 -3.56
C VAL A 61 -1.42 11.35 -3.97
N VAL A 62 -2.26 10.94 -3.01
CA VAL A 62 -3.69 10.69 -3.27
C VAL A 62 -4.39 11.97 -3.72
N GLU A 63 -4.06 13.11 -3.10
CA GLU A 63 -4.61 14.41 -3.46
C GLU A 63 -4.17 14.84 -4.87
N ALA A 64 -2.91 14.63 -5.24
CA ALA A 64 -2.41 14.93 -6.58
C ALA A 64 -3.19 14.15 -7.66
N VAL A 65 -3.37 12.84 -7.47
CA VAL A 65 -4.13 12.01 -8.41
C VAL A 65 -5.61 12.36 -8.41
N PHE A 66 -6.21 12.65 -7.25
CA PHE A 66 -7.58 13.14 -7.17
C PHE A 66 -7.78 14.42 -7.97
N ARG A 67 -6.86 15.39 -7.86
CA ARG A 67 -6.89 16.64 -8.64
C ARG A 67 -6.83 16.36 -10.14
N GLN A 68 -5.98 15.42 -10.59
CA GLN A 68 -5.93 15.00 -11.99
C GLN A 68 -7.24 14.35 -12.45
N MET A 69 -7.80 13.43 -11.65
CA MET A 69 -9.08 12.78 -11.94
C MET A 69 -10.24 13.80 -12.01
N ARG A 70 -10.24 14.78 -11.11
CA ARG A 70 -11.24 15.87 -11.09
C ARG A 70 -11.10 16.78 -12.30
N HIS A 71 -9.87 17.17 -12.66
CA HIS A 71 -9.61 17.97 -13.85
C HIS A 71 -10.10 17.28 -15.13
N ARG A 72 -9.94 15.96 -15.20
CA ARG A 72 -10.44 15.11 -16.30
C ARG A 72 -11.92 14.74 -16.18
N GLN A 73 -12.66 15.32 -15.22
CA GLN A 73 -14.08 15.05 -14.98
C GLN A 73 -14.42 13.57 -14.73
N LEU A 74 -13.50 12.80 -14.14
CA LEU A 74 -13.69 11.39 -13.80
C LEU A 74 -14.35 11.19 -12.42
N VAL A 75 -14.41 12.25 -11.61
CA VAL A 75 -15.00 12.24 -10.26
C VAL A 75 -15.90 13.45 -10.05
N GLU A 76 -16.90 13.25 -9.20
CA GLU A 76 -17.87 14.26 -8.77
C GLU A 76 -17.78 14.39 -7.24
N VAL A 77 -17.59 15.61 -6.76
CA VAL A 77 -17.53 15.90 -5.32
C VAL A 77 -18.96 16.05 -4.80
N MET A 78 -19.32 15.23 -3.85
CA MET A 78 -20.66 15.19 -3.23
C MET A 78 -20.76 16.11 -2.02
N GLY A 79 -19.63 16.38 -1.36
CA GLY A 79 -19.57 17.24 -0.18
C GLY A 79 -18.25 17.09 0.56
N MET A 80 -18.26 17.41 1.84
CA MET A 80 -17.11 17.26 2.73
C MET A 80 -17.54 16.58 4.04
N VAL A 81 -16.67 15.75 4.59
CA VAL A 81 -16.78 15.20 5.94
C VAL A 81 -15.62 15.77 6.76
N GLY A 82 -15.92 16.72 7.63
CA GLY A 82 -14.90 17.56 8.25
C GLY A 82 -14.13 18.34 7.18
N ASN A 83 -12.83 18.08 7.07
CA ASN A 83 -11.94 18.70 6.07
C ASN A 83 -11.59 17.76 4.90
N ASP A 84 -12.21 16.57 4.82
CA ASP A 84 -11.95 15.60 3.76
C ASP A 84 -13.07 15.63 2.71
N TYR A 85 -12.72 15.55 1.43
CA TYR A 85 -13.69 15.53 0.35
C TYR A 85 -14.39 14.18 0.29
N THR A 86 -15.71 14.18 0.18
CA THR A 86 -16.49 12.98 -0.15
C THR A 86 -16.87 13.04 -1.62
N PHE A 87 -16.50 12.03 -2.38
CA PHE A 87 -16.69 12.01 -3.84
C PHE A 87 -17.00 10.62 -4.37
N MET A 88 -17.50 10.59 -5.60
CA MET A 88 -17.79 9.37 -6.35
C MET A 88 -17.29 9.49 -7.79
N LEU A 89 -17.30 8.38 -8.53
CA LEU A 89 -16.99 8.41 -9.97
C LEU A 89 -18.13 9.06 -10.75
N SER A 90 -17.78 9.92 -11.71
CA SER A 90 -18.72 10.44 -12.70
C SER A 90 -19.16 9.36 -13.70
N GLY A 91 -20.07 9.67 -14.63
CA GLY A 91 -20.41 8.75 -15.73
C GLY A 91 -19.18 8.25 -16.51
N PRO A 92 -18.36 9.13 -17.09
CA PRO A 92 -17.10 8.77 -17.74
C PRO A 92 -16.12 8.05 -16.82
N GLY A 93 -16.04 8.47 -15.55
CA GLY A 93 -15.20 7.82 -14.54
C GLY A 93 -15.59 6.37 -14.28
N ARG A 94 -16.90 6.08 -14.19
CA ARG A 94 -17.42 4.71 -14.02
C ARG A 94 -17.13 3.83 -15.24
N GLN A 95 -17.28 4.37 -16.45
CA GLN A 95 -16.95 3.64 -17.67
C GLN A 95 -15.46 3.29 -17.71
N LEU A 96 -14.59 4.27 -17.50
CA LEU A 96 -13.14 4.05 -17.48
C LEU A 96 -12.75 3.07 -16.36
N ALA A 97 -13.31 3.20 -15.16
CA ALA A 97 -13.03 2.27 -14.07
C ALA A 97 -13.46 0.83 -14.40
N ALA A 98 -14.59 0.65 -15.08
CA ALA A 98 -15.05 -0.67 -15.54
C ALA A 98 -14.07 -1.28 -16.55
N GLU A 99 -13.58 -0.51 -17.53
CA GLU A 99 -12.54 -0.94 -18.48
C GLU A 99 -11.25 -1.35 -17.75
N ARG A 100 -10.81 -0.56 -16.76
CA ARG A 100 -9.62 -0.89 -15.95
C ARG A 100 -9.82 -2.13 -15.06
N PHE A 101 -11.05 -2.40 -14.64
CA PHE A 101 -11.40 -3.61 -13.88
C PHE A 101 -11.34 -4.88 -14.73
N GLN A 102 -11.68 -4.80 -16.02
CA GLN A 102 -11.55 -5.92 -16.94
C GLN A 102 -10.10 -6.36 -17.12
N MET A 103 -9.15 -5.41 -17.06
CA MET A 103 -7.72 -5.70 -17.16
C MET A 103 -7.15 -6.33 -15.89
N THR A 104 -7.56 -5.83 -14.72
CA THR A 104 -7.16 -6.40 -13.43
C THR A 104 -8.14 -5.97 -12.35
N GLN A 105 -8.43 -6.89 -11.44
CA GLN A 105 -9.31 -6.64 -10.30
C GLN A 105 -8.56 -6.11 -9.07
N TYR A 106 -7.24 -5.94 -9.16
CA TYR A 106 -6.45 -5.47 -8.04
C TYR A 106 -6.77 -4.01 -7.69
N ALA A 107 -7.25 -3.79 -6.46
CA ALA A 107 -7.63 -2.49 -5.90
C ALA A 107 -7.22 -2.38 -4.42
N GLY A 108 -6.02 -2.86 -4.12
CA GLY A 108 -5.41 -2.88 -2.78
C GLY A 108 -4.28 -1.87 -2.63
N ALA A 109 -3.32 -2.18 -1.75
CA ALA A 109 -2.14 -1.35 -1.52
C ALA A 109 -1.37 -1.04 -2.83
N CYS A 110 -0.83 0.17 -2.98
CA CYS A 110 -0.05 0.51 -4.16
C CYS A 110 1.19 -0.40 -4.24
N PRO A 111 1.44 -1.06 -5.39
CA PRO A 111 2.63 -1.88 -5.56
C PRO A 111 3.88 -1.00 -5.54
N VAL A 112 5.00 -1.60 -5.17
CA VAL A 112 6.32 -0.97 -5.23
C VAL A 112 7.16 -1.59 -6.35
N PRO A 113 8.16 -0.89 -6.88
CA PRO A 113 9.09 -1.45 -7.85
C PRO A 113 9.78 -2.70 -7.30
N LEU A 114 9.90 -3.75 -8.13
CA LEU A 114 10.50 -5.02 -7.73
C LEU A 114 11.92 -4.83 -7.18
N ALA A 115 12.71 -3.94 -7.78
CA ALA A 115 14.06 -3.62 -7.31
C ALA A 115 14.07 -3.06 -5.87
N GLN A 116 13.13 -2.16 -5.54
CA GLN A 116 13.00 -1.60 -4.19
C GLN A 116 12.57 -2.68 -3.19
N TYR A 117 11.61 -3.52 -3.57
CA TYR A 117 11.19 -4.67 -2.76
C TYR A 117 12.37 -5.60 -2.46
N CYS A 118 13.12 -6.03 -3.50
CA CYS A 118 14.28 -6.90 -3.33
C CYS A 118 15.37 -6.27 -2.45
N ALA A 119 15.62 -4.97 -2.59
CA ALA A 119 16.56 -4.25 -1.73
C ALA A 119 16.11 -4.26 -0.27
N GLY A 120 14.82 -4.04 -0.02
CA GLY A 120 14.24 -4.11 1.32
C GLY A 120 14.34 -5.49 1.95
N THR A 121 13.96 -6.55 1.23
CA THR A 121 14.08 -7.93 1.73
C THR A 121 15.53 -8.30 2.03
N LYS A 122 16.49 -7.86 1.22
CA LYS A 122 17.92 -8.08 1.49
C LYS A 122 18.42 -7.31 2.72
N ALA A 123 17.95 -6.08 2.92
CA ALA A 123 18.30 -5.28 4.10
C ALA A 123 17.68 -5.81 5.40
N GLN A 124 16.53 -6.50 5.29
CA GLN A 124 15.89 -7.20 6.40
C GLN A 124 16.51 -8.57 6.71
N ALA A 125 17.27 -9.14 5.76
CA ALA A 125 17.87 -10.45 5.93
C ALA A 125 18.87 -10.43 7.10
N SER A 126 18.58 -11.23 8.12
CA SER A 126 19.44 -11.33 9.29
C SER A 126 20.71 -12.13 8.98
N GLN A 127 21.88 -11.60 9.34
CA GLN A 127 23.15 -12.30 9.23
C GLN A 127 23.32 -13.33 10.35
N ILE A 128 22.44 -14.34 10.38
CA ILE A 128 22.54 -15.44 11.36
C ILE A 128 23.54 -16.46 10.81
N LYS A 129 24.65 -16.68 11.52
CA LYS A 129 25.51 -17.84 11.29
C LYS A 129 24.79 -19.10 11.80
N VAL A 130 24.24 -19.85 10.85
CA VAL A 130 23.57 -21.12 11.09
C VAL A 130 24.63 -22.19 11.34
N ASN A 131 24.47 -22.95 12.43
CA ASN A 131 25.26 -24.15 12.70
C ASN A 131 24.33 -25.30 13.12
N ARG A 132 24.85 -26.54 13.06
CA ARG A 132 24.08 -27.77 13.33
C ARG A 132 23.43 -27.74 14.72
N GLU A 133 24.15 -27.29 15.73
CA GLU A 133 23.66 -27.29 17.13
C GLU A 133 22.51 -26.30 17.33
N LYS A 134 22.63 -25.06 16.82
CA LYS A 134 21.57 -24.05 16.89
C LYS A 134 20.32 -24.50 16.16
N LEU A 135 20.47 -25.13 14.99
CA LEU A 135 19.33 -25.71 14.27
C LEU A 135 18.66 -26.81 15.07
N ARG A 136 19.42 -27.75 15.65
CA ARG A 136 18.86 -28.85 16.44
C ARG A 136 18.13 -28.35 17.68
N HIS A 137 18.67 -27.31 18.33
CA HIS A 137 18.00 -26.68 19.47
C HIS A 137 16.76 -25.88 19.05
N ALA A 138 16.79 -25.14 17.94
CA ALA A 138 15.63 -24.37 17.49
C ALA A 138 14.47 -25.24 16.99
N LEU A 139 14.78 -26.44 16.51
CA LEU A 139 13.81 -27.40 16.00
C LEU A 139 13.50 -28.52 17.00
N SER A 140 13.95 -28.42 18.26
CA SER A 140 13.77 -29.49 19.27
C SER A 140 12.31 -29.83 19.54
N ASP A 141 11.44 -28.84 19.37
CA ASP A 141 10.01 -28.93 19.65
C ASP A 141 9.19 -29.28 18.38
N MET A 142 9.87 -29.49 17.25
CA MET A 142 9.26 -29.91 15.99
C MET A 142 9.54 -31.39 15.73
N VAL A 143 8.47 -32.17 15.54
CA VAL A 143 8.58 -33.54 15.02
C VAL A 143 8.87 -33.46 13.52
N LEU A 144 10.10 -33.74 13.13
CA LEU A 144 10.51 -33.88 11.74
C LEU A 144 10.40 -35.36 11.35
N THR A 145 9.33 -35.71 10.65
CA THR A 145 9.16 -37.00 9.94
C THR A 145 9.67 -36.92 8.52
#